data_AF-A0A949BPI5-F1
#
_entry.id   AF-A0A949BPI5-F1
#
_cell.length_a   1.000
_cell.length_b   1.000
_cell.length_c   1.000
_cell.angle_alpha   90.00
_cell.angle_beta   90.00
_cell.angle_gamma   90.00
#
_symmetry.space_group_name_H-M   'P 1'
#
loop_
_entity.id
_entity.type
_entity.pdbx_description
1 polymer ?
#
loop_
_entity_poly.entity_id
_entity_poly.type
_entity_poly.pdbx_seq_one_letter_code
_entity_poly.pdbx_strand_id
1 'polypeptide(L)'
;MVLPETKREEEFLIMAEYVEEGYLGCFIVFYYGSFAALLGNAEPVVWEEELRETVWHELRHHLESLAGVDDLGREELEELTRYREGKTSLYSPA
;
A
#
# COMPACT_ATOMS: atom_id res chain seq x y z
N MET A 1 -7.83 5.63 -10.63
CA MET A 1 -7.17 6.88 -11.08
C MET A 1 -5.67 6.72 -10.92
N VAL A 2 -4.85 7.39 -11.73
CA VAL A 2 -3.39 7.40 -11.56
C VAL A 2 -2.93 8.84 -11.39
N LEU A 3 -2.18 9.10 -10.34
CA LEU A 3 -1.72 10.40 -9.89
C LEU A 3 -0.19 10.46 -9.98
N PRO A 4 0.43 11.51 -10.58
CA PRO A 4 1.87 11.61 -10.73
C PRO A 4 2.61 11.85 -9.41
N GLU A 5 1.91 12.28 -8.36
CA GLU A 5 2.49 12.62 -7.08
C GLU A 5 3.07 11.39 -6.36
N THR A 6 4.08 11.63 -5.52
CA THR A 6 4.55 10.66 -4.54
C THR A 6 3.79 10.90 -3.24
N LYS A 7 3.13 9.86 -2.72
CA LYS A 7 2.48 9.91 -1.40
C LYS A 7 3.30 9.14 -0.38
N ARG A 8 3.50 9.74 0.79
CA ARG A 8 4.26 9.16 1.91
C ARG A 8 3.51 9.39 3.21
N GLU A 9 3.53 8.40 4.08
CA GLU A 9 3.07 8.50 5.45
C GLU A 9 4.20 8.04 6.37
N GLU A 10 4.67 8.97 7.21
CA GLU A 10 5.85 8.79 8.05
C GLU A 10 7.07 8.30 7.25
N GLU A 11 7.39 7.01 7.36
CA GLU A 11 8.53 6.36 6.71
C GLU A 11 8.12 5.48 5.52
N PHE A 12 6.82 5.36 5.24
CA PHE A 12 6.25 4.47 4.24
C PHE A 12 5.82 5.22 2.97
N LEU A 13 5.95 4.56 1.83
CA LEU A 13 5.38 5.02 0.56
C LEU A 13 3.98 4.44 0.41
N ILE A 14 3.01 5.29 0.07
CA ILE A 14 1.65 4.86 -0.23
C ILE A 14 1.56 4.63 -1.73
N MET A 15 1.32 3.38 -2.12
CA MET A 15 1.31 2.95 -3.52
C MET A 15 -0.06 3.19 -4.15
N ALA A 16 -1.12 2.83 -3.44
CA ALA A 16 -2.49 3.11 -3.81
C ALA A 16 -3.37 3.38 -2.59
N GLU A 17 -4.55 3.92 -2.83
CA GLU A 17 -5.60 4.08 -1.84
C GLU A 17 -6.96 3.75 -2.44
N TYR A 18 -7.75 2.98 -1.70
CA TYR A 18 -9.17 2.83 -1.95
C TYR A 18 -9.96 4.00 -1.37
N VAL A 19 -10.69 4.71 -2.23
CA VAL A 19 -11.52 5.86 -1.90
C VAL A 19 -12.98 5.52 -2.15
N GLU A 20 -13.80 5.66 -1.10
CA GLU A 20 -15.24 5.50 -1.18
C GLU A 20 -15.94 6.87 -1.14
N GLU A 21 -16.42 7.33 -2.30
CA GLU A 21 -17.19 8.57 -2.39
C GLU A 21 -18.68 8.24 -2.61
N GLY A 22 -19.50 8.52 -1.59
CA GLY A 22 -20.88 8.03 -1.50
C GLY A 22 -21.83 8.33 -2.69
N TYR A 23 -21.52 9.28 -3.56
CA TYR A 23 -22.30 9.56 -4.79
C TYR A 23 -21.61 9.15 -6.10
N LEU A 24 -20.28 8.98 -6.08
CA LEU A 24 -19.47 8.71 -7.27
C LEU A 24 -19.02 7.24 -7.34
N GLY A 25 -19.17 6.50 -6.25
CA GLY A 25 -18.78 5.11 -6.13
C GLY A 25 -17.38 4.96 -5.52
N CYS A 26 -16.79 3.80 -5.77
CA CYS A 26 -15.53 3.40 -5.18
C CYS A 26 -14.42 3.44 -6.23
N PHE A 27 -13.30 4.08 -5.90
CA PHE A 27 -12.17 4.22 -6.81
C PHE A 27 -10.87 3.82 -6.13
N ILE A 28 -10.00 3.15 -6.88
CA ILE A 28 -8.62 2.93 -6.48
C ILE A 28 -7.77 4.02 -7.11
N VAL A 29 -7.01 4.76 -6.29
CA VAL A 29 -6.08 5.81 -6.71
C VAL A 29 -4.66 5.28 -6.59
N PHE A 30 -3.91 5.23 -7.69
CA PHE A 30 -2.51 4.83 -7.72
C PHE A 30 -1.61 6.06 -7.74
N TYR A 31 -0.55 6.06 -6.93
CA TYR A 31 0.46 7.11 -6.88
C TYR A 31 1.69 6.71 -7.70
N TYR A 32 1.71 7.07 -8.98
CA TYR A 32 2.83 6.77 -9.88
C TYR A 32 4.16 7.28 -9.32
N GLY A 33 4.18 8.45 -8.67
CA GLY A 33 5.37 8.98 -8.03
C GLY A 33 5.88 8.10 -6.89
N SER A 34 5.02 7.33 -6.22
CA SER A 34 5.41 6.34 -5.21
C SER A 34 6.02 5.10 -5.86
N PHE A 35 5.40 4.56 -6.91
CA PHE A 35 5.98 3.46 -7.70
C PHE A 35 7.33 3.83 -8.29
N ALA A 36 7.46 5.03 -8.86
CA ALA A 36 8.73 5.51 -9.40
C ALA A 36 9.81 5.66 -8.31
N ALA A 37 9.44 6.08 -7.09
CA ALA A 37 10.37 6.18 -5.97
C ALA A 37 10.82 4.80 -5.45
N LEU A 38 9.94 3.80 -5.49
CA LEU A 38 10.22 2.44 -5.04
C LEU A 38 11.01 1.64 -6.07
N LEU A 39 10.54 1.64 -7.33
CA LEU A 39 11.02 0.75 -8.40
C LEU A 39 12.09 1.41 -9.27
N GLY A 40 12.14 2.74 -9.35
CA GLY A 40 13.13 3.48 -10.11
C GLY A 40 13.23 3.01 -11.57
N ASN A 41 14.41 2.51 -11.95
CA ASN A 41 14.68 1.98 -13.30
C ASN A 41 14.53 0.45 -13.41
N ALA A 42 13.76 -0.17 -12.51
CA ALA A 42 13.48 -1.60 -12.59
C ALA A 42 12.88 -1.99 -13.95
N GLU A 43 13.04 -3.26 -14.32
CA GLU A 43 12.52 -3.76 -15.58
C GLU A 43 10.98 -3.68 -15.62
N PRO A 44 10.36 -3.52 -16.82
CA PRO A 44 8.91 -3.43 -16.94
C PRO A 44 8.14 -4.59 -16.32
N VAL A 45 8.72 -5.79 -16.27
CA VAL A 45 8.11 -6.96 -15.64
C VAL A 45 7.93 -6.79 -14.14
N VAL A 46 8.91 -6.17 -13.46
CA VAL A 46 8.85 -5.89 -12.02
C VAL A 46 7.77 -4.84 -11.76
N TRP A 47 7.70 -3.81 -12.60
CA TRP A 47 6.62 -2.82 -12.54
C TRP A 47 5.24 -3.45 -12.69
N GLU A 48 5.07 -4.36 -13.64
CA GLU A 48 3.80 -5.05 -13.87
C GLU A 48 3.40 -5.91 -12.68
N GLU A 49 4.36 -6.63 -12.08
CA GLU A 49 4.14 -7.46 -10.90
C GLU A 49 3.68 -6.63 -9.70
N GLU A 50 4.40 -5.57 -9.37
CA GLU A 50 4.11 -4.66 -8.26
C GLU A 50 2.76 -3.95 -8.43
N LEU A 51 2.45 -3.50 -9.65
CA LEU A 51 1.14 -2.93 -9.97
C LEU A 51 0.03 -3.97 -9.80
N ARG A 52 0.25 -5.21 -10.25
CA ARG A 52 -0.73 -6.30 -10.12
C ARG A 52 -0.98 -6.63 -8.66
N GLU A 53 0.06 -6.78 -7.86
CA GLU A 53 -0.06 -7.04 -6.43
C GLU A 53 -0.83 -5.93 -5.72
N THR A 54 -0.48 -4.66 -5.99
CA THR A 54 -1.18 -3.51 -5.42
C THR A 54 -2.67 -3.51 -5.81
N VAL A 55 -3.01 -3.78 -7.08
CA VAL A 55 -4.42 -3.88 -7.51
C VAL A 55 -5.14 -4.98 -6.76
N TRP A 56 -4.52 -6.15 -6.59
CA TRP A 56 -5.13 -7.29 -5.91
C TRP A 56 -5.40 -7.01 -4.44
N HIS A 57 -4.48 -6.30 -3.79
CA HIS A 57 -4.59 -5.86 -2.41
C HIS A 57 -5.79 -4.94 -2.21
N GLU A 58 -5.93 -3.90 -3.04
CA GLU A 58 -7.04 -2.95 -2.96
C GLU A 58 -8.40 -3.59 -3.30
N LEU A 59 -8.43 -4.55 -4.23
CA LEU A 59 -9.64 -5.33 -4.53
C LEU A 59 -10.03 -6.24 -3.36
N ARG A 60 -9.06 -6.83 -2.67
CA ARG A 60 -9.32 -7.62 -1.46
C ARG A 60 -9.90 -6.74 -0.35
N HIS A 61 -9.28 -5.59 -0.07
CA HIS A 61 -9.82 -4.59 0.85
C HIS A 61 -11.27 -4.21 0.52
N HIS A 62 -11.58 -3.98 -0.76
CA HIS A 62 -12.95 -3.69 -1.18
C HIS A 62 -13.93 -4.85 -0.88
N LEU A 63 -13.55 -6.09 -1.17
CA LEU A 63 -14.38 -7.26 -0.88
C LEU A 63 -14.57 -7.48 0.62
N GLU A 64 -13.53 -7.27 1.42
CA GLU A 64 -13.58 -7.37 2.88
C GLU A 64 -14.50 -6.29 3.47
N SER A 65 -14.39 -5.04 3.00
CA SER A 65 -15.30 -3.95 3.37
C SER A 65 -16.76 -4.26 3.03
N LEU A 66 -17.04 -4.79 1.83
CA LEU A 66 -18.39 -5.22 1.45
C LEU A 66 -18.92 -6.40 2.30
N ALA A 67 -18.03 -7.27 2.76
CA ALA A 67 -18.36 -8.38 3.65
C ALA A 67 -18.44 -7.97 5.13
N GLY A 68 -18.05 -6.74 5.48
CA GLY A 68 -18.00 -6.25 6.86
C GLY A 68 -16.91 -6.92 7.71
N VAL A 69 -15.82 -7.37 7.07
CA VAL A 69 -14.65 -7.98 7.72
C VAL A 69 -13.40 -7.11 7.48
N ASP A 70 -12.38 -7.27 8.32
CA ASP A 70 -11.12 -6.49 8.26
C ASP A 70 -9.94 -7.41 8.60
N ASP A 71 -9.78 -8.47 7.82
CA ASP A 71 -8.72 -9.45 8.03
C ASP A 71 -7.39 -8.95 7.48
N LEU A 72 -7.43 -8.22 6.36
CA LEU A 72 -6.27 -7.63 5.71
C LEU A 72 -5.68 -6.46 6.52
N GLY A 73 -6.50 -5.58 7.09
CA GLY A 73 -6.00 -4.51 7.97
C GLY A 73 -5.31 -5.04 9.23
N ARG A 74 -5.75 -6.20 9.74
CA ARG A 74 -5.08 -6.90 10.84
C ARG A 74 -3.71 -7.46 10.42
N GLU A 75 -3.61 -8.08 9.23
CA GLU A 75 -2.33 -8.55 8.68
C GLU A 75 -1.32 -7.38 8.50
N GLU A 76 -1.77 -6.25 7.97
CA GLU A 76 -0.95 -5.03 7.82
C GLU A 76 -0.44 -4.51 9.17
N LEU A 77 -1.31 -4.46 10.18
CA LEU A 77 -0.92 -4.03 11.53
C LEU A 77 0.14 -4.97 12.15
N GLU A 78 0.01 -6.28 11.94
CA GLU A 78 0.99 -7.27 12.38
C GLU A 78 2.34 -7.07 11.68
N GLU A 79 2.35 -6.78 10.38
CA GLU A 79 3.57 -6.46 9.63
C GLU A 79 4.24 -5.17 10.11
N LEU A 80 3.47 -4.09 10.30
CA LEU A 80 3.97 -2.84 10.85
C LEU A 80 4.54 -3.03 12.27
N THR A 81 3.89 -3.86 13.08
CA THR A 81 4.37 -4.19 14.43
C THR A 81 5.71 -4.92 14.36
N ARG A 82 5.82 -5.97 13.52
CA ARG A 82 7.08 -6.70 13.32
C ARG A 82 8.20 -5.80 12.80
N TYR A 83 7.90 -4.89 11.87
CA TYR A 83 8.87 -3.92 11.37
C TYR A 83 9.40 -3.01 12.48
N ARG A 84 8.51 -2.48 13.34
CA ARG A 84 8.87 -1.62 14.47
C ARG A 84 9.66 -2.35 15.56
N GLU A 85 9.32 -3.61 15.84
CA GLU A 85 10.05 -4.45 16.78
C GLU A 85 11.45 -4.80 16.26
N GLY A 86 11.59 -5.14 14.97
CA GLY A 86 12.88 -5.35 14.32
C GLY A 86 13.77 -4.10 14.35
N LYS A 87 13.18 -2.91 14.16
CA LYS A 87 13.88 -1.62 14.27
C LYS A 87 14.34 -1.32 15.70
N THR A 88 13.55 -1.70 16.70
CA THR A 88 13.90 -1.58 18.13
C THR A 88 15.07 -2.49 18.51
N SER A 89 15.17 -3.70 17.93
CA SER A 89 16.30 -4.61 18.15
C SER A 89 17.63 -4.15 17.53
N LEU A 90 17.59 -3.31 16.48
CA LEU A 90 18.77 -2.72 15.83
C LEU A 90 19.28 -1.46 16.55
N TYR A 91 18.45 -0.84 17.40
CA TYR A 91 18.78 0.32 18.23
C TYR A 91 18.94 -0.08 19.72
N SER A 92 19.77 -1.08 20.01
CA SER A 92 20.28 -1.27 21.38
C SER A 92 21.57 -0.46 21.52
N PRO A 93 21.58 0.67 22.25
CA PRO A 93 22.84 1.32 22.60
C PRO A 93 23.61 0.40 23.56
N ALA A 94 24.84 0.05 23.16
CA ALA A 94 25.82 -0.55 24.04
C ALA A 94 26.30 0.44 25.10
#